data_AF-A8RU39-F1
#
_entry.id   AF-A8RU39-F1
#
_cell.length_a   1.000
_cell.length_b   1.000
_cell.length_c   1.000
_cell.angle_alpha   90.00
_cell.angle_beta   90.00
_cell.angle_gamma   90.00
#
_symmetry.space_group_name_H-M   'P 1'
#
loop_
_entity.id
_entity.type
_entity.pdbx_description
1 polymer ?
#
loop_
_entity_poly.entity_id
_entity_poly.type
_entity_poly.pdbx_seq_one_letter_code
_entity_poly.pdbx_strand_id
1 'polypeptide(L)' 'MGKIILFPTHPDYCKRCIYSRDNGTCASEKYNENQYKVNCVWHYCKYRKEKAEYET' A
#
# COMPACT_ATOMS: atom_id res chain seq x y z
N MET A 1 5.81 -19.71 -6.00
CA MET A 1 6.60 -18.46 -5.98
C MET A 1 6.25 -17.69 -4.72
N GLY A 2 7.22 -17.30 -3.89
CA GLY A 2 6.93 -16.53 -2.67
C GLY A 2 6.43 -15.12 -3.01
N LYS A 3 5.34 -14.68 -2.38
CA LYS A 3 4.82 -13.32 -2.56
C LYS A 3 5.72 -12.35 -1.79
N ILE A 4 6.46 -11.50 -2.49
CA ILE A 4 7.24 -10.42 -1.84
C ILE A 4 6.27 -9.40 -1.26
N ILE A 5 6.23 -9.32 0.07
CA ILE A 5 5.47 -8.32 0.82
C ILE A 5 6.40 -7.15 1.10
N LEU A 6 6.16 -6.03 0.43
CA LEU A 6 6.86 -4.77 0.70
C LEU A 6 6.35 -4.16 2.01
N PHE A 7 7.24 -3.52 2.78
CA PHE A 7 6.84 -2.69 3.92
C PHE A 7 6.10 -1.43 3.44
N PRO A 8 5.13 -0.90 4.22
CA PRO A 8 4.39 0.32 3.88
C PRO A 8 5.24 1.54 3.55
N THR A 9 6.43 1.64 4.15
CA THR A 9 7.40 2.73 3.95
C THR A 9 8.25 2.54 2.70
N HIS A 10 8.16 1.41 2.01
CA HIS A 10 8.93 1.16 0.80
C HIS A 10 8.40 2.03 -0.36
N PRO A 11 9.28 2.67 -1.16
CA PRO A 11 8.84 3.57 -2.25
C PRO A 11 7.96 2.86 -3.30
N ASP A 12 8.21 1.58 -3.55
CA ASP A 12 7.37 0.78 -4.46
C ASP A 12 6.13 0.16 -3.81
N TYR A 13 5.90 0.39 -2.51
CA TYR A 13 4.73 -0.15 -1.80
C TYR A 13 3.43 0.34 -2.43
N CYS A 14 3.33 1.65 -2.66
CA CYS A 14 2.15 2.26 -3.25
C CYS A 14 2.00 1.97 -4.74
N LYS A 15 3.10 1.77 -5.49
CA LYS A 15 3.05 1.46 -6.93
C LYS A 15 2.25 0.19 -7.25
N ARG A 16 2.28 -0.78 -6.33
CA ARG A 16 1.54 -2.04 -6.43
C ARG A 16 0.09 -1.95 -5.95
N CYS A 17 -0.32 -0.81 -5.41
CA CYS A 17 -1.65 -0.57 -4.87
C CYS A 17 -2.58 0.06 -5.93
N ILE A 18 -3.88 -0.27 -5.91
CA ILE A 18 -4.86 0.37 -6.81
C ILE A 18 -4.94 1.88 -6.60
N TYR A 19 -4.62 2.33 -5.38
CA TYR A 19 -4.63 3.71 -4.97
C TYR A 19 -3.31 4.44 -5.30
N SER A 20 -2.41 3.85 -6.10
CA SER A 20 -1.17 4.50 -6.50
C SER A 20 -1.46 5.80 -7.27
N ARG A 21 -0.71 6.85 -6.95
CA ARG A 21 -0.58 8.06 -7.79
C ARG A 21 0.71 7.99 -8.61
N ASP A 22 0.80 8.82 -9.65
CA ASP A 22 1.98 8.90 -10.54
C ASP A 22 3.25 9.34 -9.81
N ASN A 23 3.11 10.05 -8.68
CA ASN A 23 4.22 10.46 -7.83
C ASN A 23 4.71 9.37 -6.84
N GLY A 24 4.21 8.14 -6.95
CA GLY A 24 4.59 7.03 -6.06
C GLY A 24 3.92 7.04 -4.68
N THR A 25 2.96 7.94 -4.43
CA THR A 25 2.19 7.99 -3.16
C THR A 25 0.88 7.23 -3.25
N CYS A 26 0.30 6.87 -2.10
CA CYS A 26 -1.03 6.26 -2.02
C CYS A 26 -2.11 7.33 -1.82
N ALA A 27 -3.13 7.33 -2.67
CA ALA A 27 -4.31 8.20 -2.59
C ALA A 27 -5.41 7.69 -1.64
N SER A 28 -5.18 6.59 -0.92
CA SER A 28 -6.22 5.98 -0.08
C SER A 28 -6.48 6.86 1.15
N GLU A 29 -7.70 7.37 1.27
CA GLU A 29 -8.13 8.19 2.42
C GLU A 29 -7.93 7.45 3.75
N LYS A 30 -8.37 6.19 3.84
CA LYS A 30 -8.17 5.34 5.01
C LYS A 30 -6.70 5.12 5.37
N TYR A 31 -5.82 4.99 4.36
CA TYR A 31 -4.38 4.90 4.59
C TYR A 31 -3.85 6.22 5.16
N ASN A 32 -4.24 7.35 4.60
CA ASN A 32 -3.78 8.67 5.05
C ASN A 32 -4.22 8.97 6.49
N GLU A 33 -5.47 8.67 6.84
CA GLU A 33 -5.99 8.82 8.21
C GLU A 33 -5.28 7.92 9.23
N ASN A 34 -4.78 6.76 8.80
CA ASN A 34 -4.16 5.76 9.67
C ASN A 34 -2.66 5.58 9.39
N GLN A 35 -2.00 6.55 8.75
CA GLN A 35 -0.64 6.40 8.24
C GLN A 35 0.34 6.03 9.36
N TYR A 36 0.23 6.66 10.53
CA TYR A 36 1.06 6.32 11.69
C TYR A 36 0.88 4.88 12.15
N LYS A 37 -0.38 4.41 12.22
CA LYS A 37 -0.66 3.02 12.62
C LYS A 37 -0.11 2.05 11.60
N VAL A 38 -0.31 2.33 10.31
CA VAL A 38 0.16 1.48 9.21
C VAL A 38 1.70 1.40 9.18
N ASN A 39 2.39 2.53 9.32
CA ASN A 39 3.84 2.61 9.17
C ASN A 39 4.61 2.23 10.44
N CYS A 40 4.10 2.56 11.63
CA CYS A 40 4.88 2.50 12.87
C CYS A 40 4.33 1.51 13.91
N VAL A 41 3.06 1.11 13.82
CA VAL A 41 2.44 0.21 14.82
C VAL A 41 2.22 -1.17 14.24
N TRP A 42 1.50 -1.25 13.12
CA TRP A 42 1.17 -2.48 12.44
C TRP A 42 2.29 -2.91 11.52
N HIS A 43 3.01 -1.97 10.93
CA HIS A 43 3.97 -2.22 9.84
C HIS A 43 3.35 -2.95 8.64
N TYR A 44 2.03 -2.87 8.46
CA TYR A 44 1.29 -3.33 7.28
C TYR A 44 0.00 -2.51 7.09
N CYS A 45 -0.49 -2.41 5.85
CA CYS A 45 -1.74 -1.71 5.54
C CYS A 45 -2.88 -2.69 5.26
N LYS A 46 -3.87 -2.75 6.17
CA LYS A 46 -5.12 -3.51 6.00
C LYS A 46 -6.00 -3.02 4.85
N TYR A 47 -5.83 -1.76 4.46
CA TYR A 47 -6.64 -1.10 3.42
C TYR A 47 -6.00 -1.21 2.03
N ARG A 48 -4.82 -1.83 1.93
CA ARG A 48 -4.16 -2.03 0.65
C ARG A 48 -4.98 -2.96 -0.21
N LYS A 49 -5.18 -2.57 -1.46
CA LYS A 49 -5.72 -3.41 -2.52
C LYS A 49 -4.66 -3.48 -3.61
N GLU A 50 -4.23 -4.68 -3.98
CA GLU A 50 -3.22 -4.83 -5.04
C GLU A 50 -3.82 -4.63 -6.43
N LYS A 51 -2.99 -4.12 -7.36
CA LYS A 51 -3.43 -3.95 -8.75
C LYS A 51 -3.75 -5.28 -9.45
N ALA A 52 -2.93 -6.30 -9.19
CA ALA A 52 -3.08 -7.60 -9.83
C ALA A 52 -4.36 -8.36 -9.41
N GLU A 53 -5.01 -8.01 -8.29
CA GLU A 53 -6.24 -8.69 -7.83
C GLU A 53 -7.51 -8.19 -8.55
N TYR A 54 -7.45 -7.18 -9.42
CA TYR A 54 -8.61 -6.66 -10.17
C TYR A 54 -8.59 -6.92 -11.68
N GLU A 55 -7.53 -7.52 -12.22
CA GLU A 55 -7.40 -7.88 -13.64
C GLU A 55 -7.64 -9.38 -13.88
N THR A 56 -8.70 -9.94 -13.29
CA THR A 56 -9.21 -11.29 -13.62
C THR A 56 -10.72 -11.24 -13.81
#